data_AF-A0ABD2LDV5-F1
#
_entry.id   AF-A0ABD2LDV5-F1
#
_cell.length_a   1.000
_cell.length_b   1.000
_cell.length_c   1.000
_cell.angle_alpha   90.00
_cell.angle_beta   90.00
_cell.angle_gamma   90.00
#
_symmetry.space_group_name_H-M   'P 1'
#
loop_
_entity.id
_entity.type
_entity.pdbx_description
1 polymer ?
#
loop_
_entity_poly.entity_id
_entity_poly.type
_entity_poly.pdbx_seq_one_letter_code
_entity_poly.pdbx_strand_id
1 'polypeptide(L)'
;MFLHMALANPFGTKQSVTVSGHLKCQGKPSVGTKVKLYDNDHFTIDDLMAQSKTDNNGHFKISGTAKEITNIDPKLNLYHNCNDQFPPPCKWKVTIKVPKSYIGKHAKVFDIGTLNLEGKFSGQNVDCFN
;
A
#
# COMPACT_ATOMS: atom_id res chain seq x y z
N MET A 1 -9.23 25.98 -5.95
CA MET A 1 -9.87 25.36 -4.79
C MET A 1 -10.55 24.07 -5.27
N PHE A 2 -9.78 23.00 -5.44
CA PHE A 2 -10.33 21.72 -5.89
C PHE A 2 -10.87 20.98 -4.67
N LEU A 3 -12.19 21.01 -4.56
CA LEU A 3 -12.96 20.32 -3.54
C LEU A 3 -12.72 18.82 -3.74
N HIS A 4 -11.85 18.22 -2.93
CA HIS A 4 -11.80 16.77 -2.78
C HIS A 4 -13.05 16.37 -1.99
N MET A 5 -14.19 16.30 -2.68
CA MET A 5 -15.35 15.60 -2.14
C MET A 5 -15.01 14.11 -2.22
N ALA A 6 -14.37 13.59 -1.17
CA ALA A 6 -14.75 12.27 -0.70
C ALA A 6 -16.26 12.37 -0.47
N LEU A 7 -17.05 11.85 -1.41
CA LEU A 7 -18.49 11.78 -1.26
C LEU A 7 -18.71 10.99 0.03
N ALA A 8 -19.07 11.68 1.11
CA ALA A 8 -19.44 11.04 2.35
C ALA A 8 -20.71 10.24 2.06
N ASN A 9 -20.54 9.03 1.54
CA ASN A 9 -21.62 8.21 1.06
C ASN A 9 -22.44 7.78 2.29
N PRO A 10 -23.65 8.31 2.49
CA PRO A 10 -24.41 8.01 3.70
C PRO A 10 -24.84 6.54 3.73
N PHE A 11 -24.79 5.85 2.59
CA PHE A 11 -25.26 4.47 2.41
C PHE A 11 -24.14 3.42 2.41
N GLY A 12 -22.86 3.82 2.48
CA GLY A 12 -21.73 2.89 2.53
C GLY A 12 -21.45 2.32 3.93
N THR A 13 -20.84 1.14 3.99
CA THR A 13 -20.33 0.56 5.24
C THR A 13 -18.84 0.87 5.40
N LYS A 14 -18.42 1.17 6.63
CA LYS A 14 -17.00 1.38 6.95
C LYS A 14 -16.29 0.03 6.94
N GLN A 15 -15.28 -0.10 6.09
CA GLN A 15 -14.52 -1.33 5.90
C GLN A 15 -13.04 -1.08 6.12
N SER A 16 -12.33 -2.06 6.67
CA SER A 16 -10.93 -1.90 7.06
C SER A 16 -10.11 -3.12 6.67
N VAL A 17 -8.82 -2.89 6.44
CA VAL A 17 -7.84 -3.94 6.20
C VAL A 17 -6.53 -3.57 6.89
N THR A 18 -5.81 -4.57 7.38
CA THR A 18 -4.46 -4.41 7.95
C THR A 18 -3.49 -5.30 7.23
N VAL A 19 -2.37 -4.72 6.78
CA VAL A 19 -1.30 -5.43 6.07
C VAL A 19 -0.01 -5.29 6.85
N SER A 20 0.77 -6.36 6.93
CA SER A 20 2.13 -6.34 7.49
C SER A 20 3.11 -7.04 6.57
N GLY A 21 4.40 -6.80 6.81
CA GLY A 21 5.47 -7.53 6.15
C GLY A 21 6.85 -7.05 6.60
N HIS A 22 7.88 -7.68 6.02
CA HIS A 22 9.28 -7.38 6.25
C HIS A 22 9.99 -7.19 4.92
N LEU A 23 10.58 -6.03 4.69
CA LEU A 23 11.22 -5.70 3.42
C LEU A 23 12.74 -5.74 3.59
N LYS A 24 13.40 -6.42 2.65
CA LYS A 24 14.86 -6.52 2.60
C LYS A 24 15.40 -5.99 1.28
N CYS A 25 16.66 -5.58 1.31
CA CYS A 25 17.44 -5.20 0.13
C CYS A 25 18.89 -5.60 0.37
N GLN A 26 19.48 -6.40 -0.53
CA GLN A 26 20.88 -6.84 -0.45
C GLN A 26 21.21 -7.51 0.89
N GLY A 27 20.31 -8.40 1.33
CA GLY A 27 20.42 -9.11 2.60
C GLY A 27 20.14 -8.27 3.87
N LYS A 28 20.04 -6.94 3.76
CA LYS A 28 19.81 -6.00 4.88
C LYS A 28 18.34 -5.58 4.98
N PRO A 29 17.89 -5.12 6.16
CA PRO A 29 16.59 -4.46 6.28
C PRO A 29 16.45 -3.26 5.33
N SER A 30 15.34 -3.18 4.61
CA SER A 30 15.01 -2.02 3.79
C SER A 30 14.30 -0.97 4.66
N VAL A 31 15.09 -0.10 5.28
CA VAL A 31 14.62 0.92 6.23
C VAL A 31 14.02 2.12 5.50
N GLY A 32 12.90 2.66 6.00
CA GLY A 32 12.30 3.89 5.47
C GLY A 32 11.62 3.73 4.10
N THR A 33 11.41 2.50 3.62
CA THR A 33 10.66 2.20 2.40
C THR A 33 9.23 2.69 2.57
N LYS A 34 8.77 3.55 1.67
CA LYS A 34 7.43 4.14 1.74
C LYS A 34 6.41 3.07 1.38
N VAL A 35 5.40 2.92 2.22
CA VAL A 35 4.31 1.97 2.07
C VAL A 35 3.00 2.75 2.01
N LYS A 36 2.20 2.51 0.98
CA LYS A 36 0.87 3.12 0.86
C LYS A 36 -0.17 2.06 0.62
N LEU A 37 -1.28 2.20 1.31
CA LEU A 37 -2.44 1.33 1.19
C LEU A 37 -3.56 2.14 0.54
N TYR A 38 -4.04 1.64 -0.58
CA TYR A 38 -5.07 2.27 -1.40
C TYR A 38 -6.31 1.41 -1.47
N ASP A 39 -7.45 2.04 -1.65
CA ASP A 39 -8.63 1.43 -2.24
C ASP A 39 -8.55 1.60 -3.76
N ASN A 40 -8.76 0.53 -4.52
CA ASN A 40 -8.67 0.58 -5.98
C ASN A 40 -10.07 0.71 -6.58
N ASP A 41 -10.52 1.94 -6.72
CA ASP A 41 -11.83 2.23 -7.30
C ASP A 41 -11.82 2.00 -8.82
N HIS A 42 -12.85 1.36 -9.33
CA HIS A 42 -12.98 1.10 -10.77
C HIS A 42 -13.28 2.36 -11.60
N PHE A 43 -13.83 3.41 -10.99
CA PHE A 43 -14.34 4.60 -11.69
C PHE A 43 -13.84 5.94 -11.14
N THR A 44 -13.03 5.93 -10.08
CA THR A 44 -12.46 7.12 -9.43
C THR A 44 -10.94 6.98 -9.24
N ILE A 45 -10.30 8.05 -8.77
CA ILE A 45 -8.88 8.00 -8.37
C ILE A 45 -8.78 7.08 -7.16
N ASP A 46 -7.78 6.19 -7.13
CA ASP A 46 -7.54 5.32 -5.99
C ASP A 46 -7.46 6.11 -4.68
N ASP A 47 -8.35 5.82 -3.74
CA ASP A 47 -8.39 6.50 -2.46
C ASP A 47 -7.23 6.04 -1.56
N LEU A 48 -6.37 6.99 -1.17
CA LEU A 48 -5.30 6.72 -0.21
C LEU A 48 -5.91 6.47 1.17
N MET A 49 -5.95 5.21 1.59
CA MET A 49 -6.48 4.84 2.90
C MET A 49 -5.46 5.06 4.02
N ALA A 50 -4.19 4.78 3.78
CA ALA A 50 -3.12 4.97 4.76
C ALA A 50 -1.73 5.04 4.11
N GLN A 51 -0.78 5.68 4.79
CA GLN A 51 0.63 5.64 4.43
C GLN A 51 1.52 5.42 5.67
N SER A 52 2.65 4.75 5.48
CA SER A 52 3.67 4.54 6.50
C SER A 52 5.04 4.34 5.86
N LYS A 53 6.04 4.02 6.68
CA LYS A 53 7.37 3.58 6.26
C LYS A 53 7.77 2.34 7.05
N THR A 54 8.65 1.53 6.46
CA THR A 54 9.31 0.46 7.22
C THR A 54 10.20 1.02 8.33
N ASP A 55 10.26 0.30 9.44
CA ASP A 55 11.08 0.64 10.60
C ASP A 55 12.57 0.28 10.39
N ASN A 56 13.37 0.44 11.45
CA ASN A 56 14.81 0.16 11.44
C ASN A 56 15.15 -1.33 11.21
N ASN A 57 14.19 -2.22 11.40
CA ASN A 57 14.30 -3.64 11.13
C ASN A 57 13.65 -4.02 9.80
N GLY A 58 13.18 -3.05 9.00
CA GLY A 58 12.55 -3.28 7.70
C GLY A 58 11.11 -3.77 7.80
N HIS A 59 10.52 -3.80 9.00
CA HIS A 59 9.15 -4.23 9.21
C HIS A 59 8.16 -3.09 8.99
N PHE A 60 6.95 -3.42 8.55
CA PHE A 60 5.83 -2.49 8.55
C PHE A 60 4.54 -3.19 8.99
N LYS A 61 3.63 -2.39 9.53
CA LYS A 61 2.22 -2.76 9.73
C LYS A 61 1.39 -1.51 9.45
N ILE A 62 0.42 -1.63 8.55
CA ILE A 62 -0.40 -0.52 8.08
C ILE A 62 -1.87 -0.91 8.06
N SER A 63 -2.72 -0.06 8.64
CA SER A 63 -4.17 -0.25 8.68
C SER A 63 -4.83 0.92 7.98
N GLY A 64 -5.74 0.62 7.06
CA GLY A 64 -6.50 1.60 6.30
C GLY A 64 -8.00 1.36 6.43
N THR A 65 -8.79 2.36 6.09
CA THR A 65 -10.25 2.26 6.09
C THR A 65 -10.83 3.16 5.01
N ALA A 66 -11.82 2.64 4.28
CA ALA A 66 -12.69 3.41 3.40
C ALA A 66 -14.17 3.12 3.73
N LYS A 67 -15.07 3.97 3.21
CA LYS A 67 -16.52 3.84 3.39
C LYS A 67 -17.17 3.66 2.03
N GLU A 68 -17.59 2.44 1.74
CA GLU A 68 -18.09 2.04 0.42
C GLU A 68 -19.41 1.26 0.50
N ILE A 69 -20.21 1.33 -0.57
CA ILE A 69 -21.41 0.48 -0.71
C ILE A 69 -21.01 -0.97 -0.99
N THR A 70 -20.00 -1.17 -1.83
CA THR A 70 -19.41 -2.48 -2.17
C THR A 70 -18.21 -2.80 -1.30
N ASN A 71 -17.65 -4.01 -1.45
CA ASN A 71 -16.39 -4.32 -0.79
C ASN A 71 -15.25 -3.50 -1.40
N ILE A 72 -14.43 -2.92 -0.54
CA ILE A 72 -13.19 -2.22 -0.95
C ILE A 72 -12.29 -3.16 -1.76
N ASP A 73 -11.43 -2.60 -2.59
CA ASP A 73 -10.47 -3.28 -3.47
C ASP A 73 -9.02 -2.95 -3.06
N PRO A 74 -8.55 -3.45 -1.91
CA PRO A 74 -7.33 -2.95 -1.30
C PRO A 74 -6.07 -3.38 -2.05
N LYS A 75 -5.15 -2.43 -2.23
CA LYS A 75 -3.80 -2.69 -2.76
C LYS A 75 -2.72 -1.98 -1.96
N LEU A 76 -1.59 -2.66 -1.79
CA LEU A 76 -0.39 -2.15 -1.14
C LEU A 76 0.64 -1.74 -2.20
N ASN A 77 1.08 -0.49 -2.16
CA ASN A 77 2.20 0.00 -2.96
C ASN A 77 3.43 0.19 -2.09
N LEU A 78 4.54 -0.43 -2.50
CA LEU A 78 5.86 -0.30 -1.90
C LEU A 78 6.73 0.55 -2.81
N TYR A 79 7.37 1.59 -2.27
CA TYR A 79 8.22 2.51 -3.03
C TYR A 79 9.66 2.47 -2.52
N HIS A 80 10.58 1.94 -3.32
CA HIS A 80 11.97 1.68 -2.94
C HIS A 80 12.98 2.10 -4.00
N ASN A 81 14.24 2.25 -3.56
CA ASN A 81 15.41 2.49 -4.40
C ASN A 81 16.44 1.35 -4.24
N CYS A 82 15.97 0.14 -3.89
CA CYS A 82 16.84 -1.03 -3.87
C CYS A 82 17.42 -1.27 -5.27
N ASN A 83 18.73 -1.52 -5.36
CA ASN A 83 19.54 -1.64 -6.58
C ASN A 83 19.66 -0.40 -7.48
N ASP A 84 18.65 0.46 -7.53
CA ASP A 84 18.63 1.66 -8.36
C ASP A 84 18.31 2.92 -7.55
N GLN A 85 19.24 3.87 -7.50
CA GLN A 85 19.02 5.18 -6.88
C GLN A 85 18.49 6.16 -7.91
N PHE A 86 17.17 6.15 -8.11
CA PHE A 86 16.54 7.19 -8.92
C PHE A 86 16.63 8.57 -8.25
N PRO A 87 16.75 9.65 -9.04
CA PRO A 87 16.64 11.00 -8.52
C PRO A 87 15.31 11.20 -7.78
N PRO A 88 15.30 11.82 -6.59
CA PRO A 88 14.05 12.20 -5.94
C PRO A 88 13.17 13.03 -6.89
N PRO A 89 11.85 12.79 -6.95
CA PRO A 89 11.02 11.92 -6.11
C PRO A 89 10.83 10.47 -6.62
N CYS A 90 11.50 10.08 -7.71
CA CYS A 90 11.27 8.80 -8.39
C CYS A 90 11.73 7.60 -7.57
N LYS A 91 10.94 6.51 -7.62
CA LYS A 91 11.21 5.22 -6.96
C LYS A 91 10.65 4.06 -7.79
N TRP A 92 11.20 2.85 -7.60
CA TRP A 92 10.48 1.64 -8.00
C TRP A 92 9.20 1.51 -7.20
N LYS A 93 8.09 1.21 -7.88
CA LYS A 93 6.79 0.88 -7.28
C LYS A 93 6.48 -0.59 -7.51
N VAL A 94 6.22 -1.31 -6.42
CA VAL A 94 5.69 -2.67 -6.43
C VAL A 94 4.29 -2.65 -5.85
N THR A 95 3.32 -3.22 -6.58
CA THR A 95 1.92 -3.29 -6.15
C THR A 95 1.56 -4.72 -5.77
N ILE A 96 0.99 -4.90 -4.58
CA ILE A 96 0.48 -6.17 -4.08
C ILE A 96 -1.02 -6.02 -3.83
N LYS A 97 -1.84 -6.83 -4.51
CA LYS A 97 -3.28 -6.89 -4.26
C LYS A 97 -3.54 -7.61 -2.94
N VAL A 98 -4.39 -7.03 -2.09
CA VAL A 98 -4.77 -7.62 -0.82
C VAL A 98 -6.07 -8.41 -1.01
N PRO A 99 -6.14 -9.69 -0.62
CA PRO A 99 -7.33 -10.49 -0.86
C PRO A 99 -8.54 -9.97 -0.07
N LYS A 100 -9.72 -9.95 -0.71
CA LYS A 100 -10.96 -9.45 -0.10
C LYS A 100 -11.35 -10.18 1.19
N SER A 101 -10.88 -11.42 1.40
CA SER A 101 -11.07 -12.18 2.64
C SER A 101 -10.43 -11.55 3.88
N TYR A 102 -9.55 -10.55 3.70
CA TYR A 102 -8.92 -9.79 4.77
C TYR A 102 -9.60 -8.42 5.03
N ILE A 103 -10.78 -8.18 4.43
CA ILE A 103 -11.57 -6.97 4.69
C ILE A 103 -12.53 -7.23 5.85
N GLY A 104 -12.60 -6.31 6.81
CA GLY A 104 -13.58 -6.35 7.89
C GLY A 104 -13.13 -5.70 9.20
N LYS A 105 -14.11 -5.47 10.09
CA LYS A 105 -13.95 -4.76 11.37
C LYS A 105 -13.10 -5.52 12.41
N HIS A 106 -12.98 -6.83 12.25
CA HIS A 106 -12.10 -7.74 13.02
C HIS A 106 -11.18 -8.55 12.10
N ALA A 107 -10.85 -8.00 10.93
CA ALA A 107 -10.10 -8.74 9.93
C ALA A 107 -8.72 -9.16 10.45
N LYS A 108 -8.31 -10.36 10.05
CA LYS A 108 -6.95 -10.85 10.23
C LYS A 108 -5.97 -9.90 9.55
N VAL A 109 -4.75 -9.85 10.06
CA VAL A 109 -3.66 -9.16 9.37
C VAL A 109 -3.29 -9.98 8.13
N PHE A 110 -3.28 -9.35 6.96
CA PHE A 110 -2.69 -9.93 5.76
C PHE A 110 -1.17 -9.74 5.84
N ASP A 111 -0.45 -10.80 6.18
CA ASP A 111 1.00 -10.78 6.21
C ASP A 111 1.56 -11.17 4.83
N ILE A 112 2.26 -10.24 4.17
CA ILE A 112 2.93 -10.52 2.89
C ILE A 112 4.24 -11.29 3.07
N GLY A 113 4.63 -11.57 4.31
CA GLY A 113 5.88 -12.24 4.66
C GLY A 113 7.10 -11.35 4.47
N THR A 114 8.24 -11.99 4.17
CA THR A 114 9.47 -11.28 3.85
C THR A 114 9.63 -11.13 2.34
N LEU A 115 9.77 -9.88 1.87
CA LEU A 115 9.98 -9.55 0.47
C LEU A 115 11.40 -9.01 0.26
N ASN A 116 12.17 -9.66 -0.62
CA ASN A 116 13.46 -9.14 -1.05
C ASN A 116 13.29 -8.23 -2.28
N LEU A 117 13.48 -6.92 -2.09
CA LEU A 117 13.29 -5.88 -3.09
C LEU A 117 14.38 -5.84 -4.18
N GLU A 118 15.34 -6.75 -4.15
CA GLU A 118 16.29 -6.96 -5.25
C GLU A 118 15.65 -7.63 -6.48
N GLY A 119 14.52 -8.32 -6.28
CA GLY A 119 13.81 -9.03 -7.33
C GLY A 119 13.17 -8.11 -8.36
N LYS A 120 12.95 -8.65 -9.57
CA LYS A 120 12.08 -8.03 -10.58
C LYS A 120 10.67 -8.54 -10.41
N PHE A 121 9.75 -7.68 -10.00
CA PHE A 121 8.35 -8.02 -9.79
C PHE A 121 7.52 -7.76 -11.04
N SER A 122 6.58 -8.66 -11.33
CA SER A 122 5.64 -8.48 -12.44
C SER A 122 4.81 -7.21 -12.23
N GLY A 123 4.74 -6.35 -13.25
CA GLY A 123 4.00 -5.10 -13.20
C GLY A 123 4.66 -3.98 -12.38
N GLN A 124 5.91 -4.16 -11.92
CA GLN A 124 6.64 -3.07 -11.30
C GLN A 124 6.93 -1.94 -12.30
N ASN A 125 6.92 -0.70 -11.83
CA ASN A 125 7.22 0.47 -12.67
C ASN A 125 7.91 1.57 -11.84
N VAL A 126 8.52 2.55 -12.50
CA VAL A 126 9.02 3.74 -11.82
C VAL A 126 7.87 4.71 -11.58
N ASP A 127 7.78 5.28 -10.38
CA ASP A 127 6.77 6.26 -9.99
C ASP A 127 7.45 7.48 -9.34
N CYS A 128 7.24 8.65 -9.94
CA CYS A 128 7.81 9.94 -9.51
C CYS A 128 6.78 10.85 -8.83
N PHE A 129 5.51 10.46 -8.71
CA PHE A 129 4.46 11.30 -8.13
C PHE A 129 3.87 10.69 -6.85
N ASN A 130 4.69 9.88 -6.17
CA ASN A 130 4.34 9.10 -4.99
C ASN A 130 4.41 9.86 -3.67
#